data_AF-A0A526YVR8-F1
#
_entry.id   AF-A0A526YVR8-F1
#
_cell.length_a   1.000
_cell.length_b   1.000
_cell.length_c   1.000
_cell.angle_alpha   90.00
_cell.angle_beta   90.00
_cell.angle_gamma   90.00
#
_symmetry.space_group_name_H-M   'P 1'
#
loop_
_entity.id
_entity.type
_entity.pdbx_description
1 polymer ?
#
loop_
_entity_poly.entity_id
_entity_poly.type
_entity_poly.pdbx_seq_one_letter_code
_entity_poly.pdbx_strand_id
1 'polypeptide(L)'
;MIMVMNNESRGESMSLLAIWRRTDEPGHDVVQLKQTDLGWHLNGAAVYLSDAGPARLDYTVQLAEDWTTKSGSVRGFIGSQSVDLTIIRNETGIRNETGIRNDTGWTVNGQPQPAVQSMVDLDYGFT
;
A
#
# COMPACT_ATOMS: atom_id res chain seq x y z
N MET A 1 -17.58 1.26 -9.54
CA MET A 1 -16.17 1.15 -9.98
C MET A 1 -16.12 1.49 -11.46
N ILE A 2 -15.34 2.49 -11.83
CA ILE A 2 -14.98 2.73 -13.23
C ILE A 2 -13.53 2.30 -13.34
N MET A 3 -13.27 1.26 -14.13
CA MET A 3 -11.91 0.81 -14.46
C MET A 3 -11.60 1.24 -15.89
N VAL A 4 -10.51 1.97 -16.06
CA VAL A 4 -10.00 2.38 -17.37
C VAL A 4 -8.71 1.62 -17.61
N MET A 5 -8.69 0.80 -18.65
CA MET A 5 -7.49 0.10 -19.09
C MET A 5 -6.84 0.91 -20.21
N ASN A 6 -5.63 1.40 -19.97
CA ASN A 6 -4.83 2.02 -21.02
C ASN A 6 -3.83 0.96 -21.51
N ASN A 7 -4.09 0.40 -22.70
CA ASN A 7 -3.16 -0.49 -23.36
C ASN A 7 -2.38 0.32 -24.39
N GLU A 8 -1.19 0.80 -24.00
CA GLU A 8 -0.31 1.54 -24.91
C GLU A 8 0.64 0.58 -25.65
N SER A 9 0.86 0.85 -26.93
CA SER A 9 1.50 -0.05 -27.89
C SER A 9 2.98 -0.38 -27.58
N ARG A 10 3.44 -1.54 -28.10
CA ARG A 10 4.81 -2.12 -28.04
C ARG A 10 5.91 -1.20 -27.49
N GLY A 11 6.21 -1.37 -26.21
CA GLY A 11 7.40 -0.79 -25.56
C GLY A 11 7.15 -0.29 -24.13
N GLU A 12 5.89 -0.06 -23.75
CA GLU A 12 5.54 0.51 -22.44
C GLU A 12 4.84 -0.49 -21.51
N SER A 13 5.08 -0.33 -20.21
CA SER A 13 4.58 -1.24 -19.17
C SER A 13 3.08 -1.04 -18.91
N MET A 14 2.36 -2.13 -18.67
CA MET A 14 0.91 -2.15 -18.45
C MET A 14 0.48 -1.18 -17.34
N SER A 15 -0.60 -0.42 -17.57
CA SER A 15 -1.22 0.41 -16.53
C SER A 15 -2.75 0.26 -16.49
N LEU A 16 -3.30 0.22 -15.28
CA LEU A 16 -4.72 0.19 -15.00
C LEU A 16 -5.08 1.34 -14.08
N LEU A 17 -6.22 1.99 -14.34
CA LEU A 17 -6.77 3.04 -13.50
C LEU A 17 -8.12 2.60 -12.97
N ALA A 18 -8.40 2.89 -11.71
CA ALA A 18 -9.73 2.71 -11.14
C ALA A 18 -10.11 3.87 -10.22
N ILE A 19 -11.40 4.15 -10.17
CA ILE A 19 -12.01 5.07 -9.21
C ILE A 19 -13.25 4.42 -8.60
N TRP A 20 -13.38 4.56 -7.28
CA TRP A 20 -14.58 4.20 -6.55
C TRP A 20 -15.03 5.31 -5.60
N ARG A 21 -16.32 5.30 -5.32
CA ARG A 21 -16.99 6.19 -4.38
C ARG A 21 -17.53 5.32 -3.26
N ARG A 22 -17.36 5.77 -2.02
CA ARG A 22 -17.99 5.16 -0.84
C ARG A 22 -19.52 5.19 -0.99
N THR A 23 -20.18 4.12 -0.55
CA THR A 23 -21.64 3.95 -0.70
C THR A 23 -22.43 4.43 0.51
N ASP A 24 -21.78 4.50 1.66
CA ASP A 24 -22.31 4.80 2.98
C ASP A 24 -22.10 6.26 3.38
N GLU A 25 -20.92 6.81 3.09
CA GLU A 25 -20.51 8.15 3.50
C GLU A 25 -19.82 8.92 2.36
N PRO A 26 -19.58 10.24 2.51
CA PRO A 26 -18.76 10.99 1.56
C PRO A 26 -17.34 10.42 1.48
N GLY A 27 -16.96 9.96 0.29
CA GLY A 27 -15.57 9.61 0.02
C GLY A 27 -15.35 9.01 -1.35
N HIS A 28 -14.12 9.10 -1.82
CA HIS A 28 -13.63 8.51 -3.06
C HIS A 28 -12.24 7.95 -2.85
N ASP A 29 -11.89 6.95 -3.65
CA ASP A 29 -10.52 6.51 -3.82
C ASP A 29 -10.23 6.39 -5.32
N VAL A 30 -9.02 6.75 -5.69
CA VAL A 30 -8.47 6.64 -7.04
C VAL A 30 -7.19 5.84 -6.98
N VAL A 31 -6.97 4.96 -7.94
CA VAL A 31 -5.78 4.13 -7.99
C VAL A 31 -5.24 3.99 -9.40
N GLN A 32 -3.92 3.98 -9.50
CA GLN A 32 -3.16 3.51 -10.65
C GLN A 32 -2.36 2.27 -10.24
N LEU A 33 -2.57 1.18 -10.96
CA LEU A 33 -1.70 0.01 -10.91
C LEU A 33 -0.79 0.01 -12.14
N LYS A 34 0.52 -0.07 -11.94
CA LYS A 34 1.52 -0.07 -13.00
C LYS A 34 2.44 -1.28 -12.88
N GLN A 35 2.68 -1.96 -14.00
CA GLN A 35 3.73 -2.98 -14.08
C GLN A 35 5.11 -2.31 -14.16
N THR A 36 6.09 -2.90 -13.50
CA THR A 36 7.49 -2.45 -13.44
C THR A 36 8.42 -3.63 -13.67
N ASP A 37 9.71 -3.36 -13.85
CA ASP A 37 10.72 -4.42 -13.99
C ASP A 37 10.88 -5.29 -12.74
N LEU A 38 10.39 -4.83 -11.57
CA LEU A 38 10.51 -5.51 -10.27
C LEU A 38 9.17 -6.10 -9.77
N GLY A 39 8.11 -6.03 -10.57
CA GLY A 39 6.76 -6.44 -10.18
C GLY A 39 5.73 -5.35 -10.41
N TRP A 40 4.90 -5.05 -9.42
CA TRP A 40 3.79 -4.11 -9.54
C TRP A 40 3.92 -2.93 -8.57
N HIS A 41 3.46 -1.77 -9.02
CA HIS A 41 3.36 -0.58 -8.20
C HIS A 41 1.93 -0.04 -8.23
N LEU A 42 1.29 -0.02 -7.07
CA LEU A 42 0.00 0.59 -6.85
C LEU A 42 0.22 1.98 -6.24
N ASN A 43 -0.37 3.01 -6.85
CA ASN A 43 -0.35 4.40 -6.37
C ASN A 43 -1.78 4.89 -6.30
N GLY A 44 -2.23 5.33 -5.13
CA GLY A 44 -3.60 5.77 -4.95
C GLY A 44 -3.75 6.98 -4.05
N ALA A 45 -4.97 7.50 -4.00
CA ALA A 45 -5.33 8.58 -3.11
C ALA A 45 -6.79 8.46 -2.68
N ALA A 46 -6.99 8.36 -1.37
CA ALA A 46 -8.30 8.35 -0.74
C ALA A 46 -8.64 9.73 -0.17
N VAL A 47 -9.84 10.22 -0.46
CA VAL A 47 -10.42 11.43 0.17
C VAL A 47 -11.77 11.07 0.74
N TYR A 48 -11.96 11.25 2.04
CA TYR A 48 -13.19 10.82 2.71
C TYR A 48 -13.47 11.66 3.96
N LEU A 49 -14.71 11.59 4.46
CA LEU A 49 -15.08 12.12 5.76
C LEU A 49 -14.84 11.03 6.83
N SER A 50 -14.14 11.38 7.91
CA SER A 50 -13.93 10.54 9.09
C SER A 50 -14.54 11.20 10.33
N ASP A 51 -14.62 10.47 11.44
CA ASP A 51 -15.06 11.02 12.74
C ASP A 51 -14.20 12.19 13.22
N ALA A 52 -12.91 12.21 12.86
CA ALA A 52 -11.97 13.28 13.20
C ALA A 52 -12.03 14.47 12.21
N GLY A 53 -12.88 14.39 11.18
CA GLY A 53 -13.03 15.38 10.12
C GLY A 53 -12.58 14.90 8.74
N PRO A 54 -12.43 15.80 7.76
CA PRO A 54 -11.99 15.46 6.42
C PRO A 54 -10.61 14.80 6.41
N ALA A 55 -10.42 13.82 5.55
CA ALA A 55 -9.17 13.11 5.34
C ALA A 55 -8.75 13.15 3.87
N ARG A 56 -7.44 13.23 3.66
CA ARG A 56 -6.78 13.01 2.36
C ARG A 56 -5.54 12.17 2.63
N LEU A 57 -5.47 10.99 2.04
CA LEU A 57 -4.35 10.08 2.15
C LEU A 57 -3.89 9.64 0.77
N ASP A 58 -2.70 10.04 0.38
CA ASP A 58 -1.97 9.49 -0.75
C ASP A 58 -1.24 8.21 -0.28
N TYR A 59 -1.32 7.12 -1.04
CA TYR A 59 -0.73 5.85 -0.64
C TYR A 59 -0.07 5.11 -1.80
N THR A 60 0.88 4.23 -1.46
CA THR A 60 1.61 3.41 -2.43
C THR A 60 1.79 1.99 -1.93
N VAL A 61 1.72 0.99 -2.80
CA VAL A 61 2.10 -0.40 -2.48
C VAL A 61 3.02 -0.94 -3.56
N GLN A 62 4.20 -1.43 -3.16
CA GLN A 62 5.12 -2.15 -4.04
C GLN A 62 4.95 -3.65 -3.84
N LEU A 63 4.77 -4.37 -4.94
CA LEU A 63 4.56 -5.81 -4.97
C LEU A 63 5.59 -6.45 -5.89
N ALA A 64 6.04 -7.66 -5.58
CA ALA A 64 6.80 -8.47 -6.53
C ALA A 64 5.91 -8.94 -7.69
N GLU A 65 6.54 -9.56 -8.69
CA GLU A 65 5.86 -10.15 -9.85
C GLU A 65 4.78 -11.17 -9.45
N ASP A 66 5.02 -11.92 -8.37
CA ASP A 66 4.09 -12.90 -7.78
C ASP A 66 3.02 -12.28 -6.86
N TRP A 67 2.88 -10.94 -6.87
CA TRP A 67 1.99 -10.14 -6.03
C TRP A 67 2.34 -10.12 -4.54
N THR A 68 3.50 -10.64 -4.14
CA THR A 68 3.96 -10.54 -2.76
C THR A 68 4.19 -9.08 -2.38
N THR A 69 3.49 -8.58 -1.36
CA THR A 69 3.68 -7.20 -0.86
C THR A 69 5.09 -7.03 -0.29
N LYS A 70 5.81 -6.00 -0.74
CA LYS A 70 7.18 -5.67 -0.32
C LYS A 70 7.23 -4.43 0.57
N SER A 71 6.49 -3.39 0.21
CA SER A 71 6.48 -2.14 0.94
C SER A 71 5.23 -1.34 0.64
N GLY A 72 4.99 -0.32 1.45
CA GLY A 72 4.01 0.70 1.14
C GLY A 72 4.28 2.00 1.87
N SER A 73 3.50 3.03 1.54
CA SER A 73 3.55 4.31 2.24
C SER A 73 2.18 4.96 2.29
N VAL A 74 1.96 5.80 3.29
CA VAL A 74 0.74 6.61 3.43
C VAL A 74 1.16 8.00 3.87
N ARG A 75 0.70 9.03 3.16
CA ARG A 75 0.97 10.43 3.49
C ARG A 75 -0.29 11.28 3.35
N GLY A 76 -0.41 12.28 4.21
CA GLY A 76 -1.51 13.24 4.14
C GLY A 76 -2.01 13.63 5.52
N PHE A 77 -3.32 13.67 5.71
CA PHE A 77 -3.92 14.04 7.00
C PHE A 77 -5.29 13.42 7.21
N ILE A 78 -5.68 13.36 8.49
CA ILE A 78 -7.02 13.05 8.96
C ILE A 78 -7.41 14.13 9.98
N GLY A 79 -8.42 14.94 9.67
CA GLY A 79 -8.75 16.11 10.47
C GLY A 79 -7.56 17.08 10.55
N SER A 80 -7.09 17.38 11.76
CA SER A 80 -5.89 18.20 11.99
C SER A 80 -4.60 17.39 12.11
N GLN A 81 -4.66 16.06 12.05
CA GLN A 81 -3.51 15.19 12.29
C GLN A 81 -2.82 14.82 10.98
N SER A 82 -1.52 15.13 10.88
CA SER A 82 -0.70 14.66 9.76
C SER A 82 -0.39 13.16 9.86
N VAL A 83 -0.32 12.52 8.70
CA VAL A 83 0.05 11.11 8.51
C VAL A 83 1.27 11.05 7.61
N ASP A 84 2.31 10.33 8.04
CA ASP A 84 3.48 9.98 7.23
C ASP A 84 4.00 8.63 7.71
N LEU A 85 3.68 7.59 6.94
CA LEU A 85 3.99 6.20 7.23
C LEU A 85 4.81 5.62 6.08
N THR A 86 5.90 4.97 6.43
CA THR A 86 6.71 4.10 5.57
C THR A 86 6.64 2.69 6.14
N ILE A 87 6.19 1.74 5.33
CA ILE A 87 5.93 0.36 5.74
C ILE A 87 6.80 -0.55 4.89
N ILE A 88 7.61 -1.40 5.52
CA ILE A 88 8.56 -2.26 4.82
C ILE A 88 8.44 -3.68 5.34
N ARG A 89 8.30 -4.63 4.42
CA ARG A 89 8.43 -6.06 4.70
C ARG A 89 9.89 -6.47 4.59
N ASN A 90 10.44 -6.94 5.69
CA ASN A 90 11.77 -7.52 5.75
C ASN A 90 11.69 -8.99 5.35
N GLU A 91 12.37 -9.37 4.27
CA GLU A 91 12.36 -10.75 3.75
C GLU A 91 13.52 -11.59 4.28
N THR A 92 14.56 -10.93 4.79
CA THR A 92 15.68 -11.57 5.48
C THR A 92 15.41 -11.57 6.97
N GLY A 93 14.93 -12.69 7.51
CA GLY A 93 14.83 -12.88 8.96
C GLY A 93 16.17 -12.60 9.66
N ILE A 94 16.10 -12.08 10.88
CA ILE A 94 17.28 -11.84 11.71
C ILE A 94 17.86 -13.20 12.13
N ARG A 95 19.16 -13.41 11.89
CA ARG A 95 19.85 -14.59 12.44
C ARG A 95 19.87 -14.46 13.96
N ASN A 96 19.21 -15.37 14.65
CA ASN A 96 19.44 -15.55 16.08
C ASN A 96 20.61 -16.53 16.32
N GLU A 97 21.07 -16.56 17.56
CA GLU A 97 22.21 -17.35 18.06
C GLU A 97 22.05 -18.86 17.85
N THR A 98 20.81 -19.34 17.67
CA THR A 98 20.49 -20.75 17.40
C THR A 98 20.52 -21.12 15.93
N GLY A 99 20.81 -20.16 15.03
CA GLY A 99 20.89 -20.40 13.59
C GLY A 99 19.54 -20.62 12.90
N ILE A 100 18.43 -20.49 13.63
CA ILE A 100 17.08 -20.60 13.08
C ILE A 100 16.73 -19.24 12.47
N ARG A 101 16.40 -19.23 11.18
CA ARG A 101 15.80 -18.07 10.53
C ARG A 101 14.36 -17.94 11.03
N ASN A 102 14.15 -17.15 12.07
CA ASN A 102 12.80 -16.72 12.39
C ASN A 102 12.50 -15.49 11.51
N ASP A 103 11.66 -15.81 10.52
CA ASP A 103 10.62 -15.03 9.86
C ASP A 103 10.90 -13.65 9.26
N THR A 104 10.27 -13.51 8.09
CA THR A 104 9.92 -12.24 7.49
C THR A 104 9.12 -11.39 8.48
N GLY A 105 9.20 -10.07 8.43
CA GLY A 105 8.43 -9.23 9.36
C GLY A 105 8.25 -7.81 8.86
N TRP A 106 7.35 -7.07 9.51
CA TRP A 106 7.01 -5.71 9.09
C TRP A 106 7.67 -4.66 9.96
N THR A 107 8.01 -3.53 9.36
CA THR A 107 8.36 -2.31 10.07
C THR A 107 7.44 -1.18 9.63
N VAL A 108 7.10 -0.30 10.57
CA VAL A 108 6.39 0.97 10.32
C VAL A 108 7.30 2.08 10.81
N ASN A 109 7.71 2.98 9.92
CA ASN A 109 8.69 4.03 10.20
C ASN A 109 9.97 3.48 10.88
N GLY A 110 10.42 2.32 10.41
CA GLY A 110 11.57 1.59 10.96
C GLY A 110 11.32 0.84 12.27
N GLN A 111 10.14 0.98 12.88
CA GLN A 111 9.78 0.26 14.11
C GLN A 111 9.18 -1.12 13.79
N PRO A 112 9.78 -2.22 14.28
CA PRO A 112 9.25 -3.58 14.07
C PRO A 112 7.81 -3.73 14.55
N GLN A 113 7.03 -4.56 13.86
CA GLN A 113 5.65 -4.88 14.19
C GLN A 113 5.49 -6.39 14.43
N PRO A 114 5.87 -6.91 15.62
CA PRO A 114 5.85 -8.35 15.90
C PRO A 114 4.45 -8.97 15.83
N ALA A 115 3.43 -8.18 16.19
CA ALA A 115 2.03 -8.63 16.19
C ALA A 115 1.51 -9.07 14.81
N VAL A 116 2.17 -8.63 13.73
CA VAL A 116 1.77 -8.92 12.35
C VAL A 116 2.91 -9.54 11.54
N GLN A 117 3.93 -10.11 12.19
CA GLN A 117 5.13 -10.62 11.50
C GLN A 117 4.81 -11.71 10.45
N SER A 118 3.78 -12.52 10.69
CA SER A 118 3.32 -13.56 9.77
C SER A 118 2.39 -13.07 8.67
N MET A 119 1.96 -11.80 8.70
CA MET A 119 1.07 -11.25 7.68
C MET A 119 1.83 -11.05 6.38
N VAL A 120 1.14 -11.29 5.26
CA VAL A 120 1.75 -11.27 3.92
C VAL A 120 1.26 -10.11 3.05
N ASP A 121 0.11 -9.54 3.41
CA ASP A 121 -0.56 -8.47 2.68
C ASP A 121 -0.65 -7.20 3.54
N LEU A 122 -0.70 -6.06 2.85
CA LEU A 122 -0.91 -4.76 3.45
C LEU A 122 -2.33 -4.28 3.16
N ASP A 123 -3.13 -4.15 4.22
CA ASP A 123 -4.43 -3.49 4.18
C ASP A 123 -4.33 -2.16 4.94
N TYR A 124 -4.75 -1.08 4.30
CA TYR A 124 -4.74 0.25 4.89
C TYR A 124 -6.01 0.59 5.67
N GLY A 125 -7.09 -0.17 5.51
CA GLY A 125 -8.35 0.00 6.23
C GLY A 125 -9.17 1.25 5.85
N PHE A 126 -8.76 2.01 4.83
CA PHE A 126 -9.47 3.20 4.32
C PHE A 126 -9.79 3.16 2.82
N THR A 127 -9.42 2.09 2.12
CA THR A 127 -9.60 1.88 0.67
C THR A 127 -10.79 0.98 0.38
#